data_AF-A0A329RS27-F1
#
_entry.id   AF-A0A329RS27-F1
#
_cell.length_a   1.000
_cell.length_b   1.000
_cell.length_c   1.000
_cell.angle_alpha   90.00
_cell.angle_beta   90.00
_cell.angle_gamma   90.00
#
_symmetry.space_group_name_H-M   'P 1'
#
loop_
_entity.id
_entity.type
_entity.pdbx_description
1 polymer ?
#
loop_
_entity_poly.entity_id
_entity_poly.type
_entity_poly.pdbx_seq_one_letter_code
_entity_poly.pdbx_strand_id
1 'polypeptide(L)' 'MTGLSYEELDAMTFIEAADKLPYAVNDESWFMDNLEIESHVYFFAITDAIRKVSDPQDTCTYSGNRSTKETE' A
#
# COMPACT_ATOMS: atom_id res chain seq x y z
N MET A 1 -0.78 13.25 0.43
CA MET A 1 -1.56 13.75 -0.71
C MET A 1 -0.68 13.57 -1.89
N THR A 2 -1.26 12.99 -2.92
CA THR A 2 -0.72 12.40 -4.14
C THR A 2 0.18 13.32 -5.00
N GLY A 3 0.59 14.49 -4.52
CA GLY A 3 1.23 15.56 -5.30
C GLY A 3 0.27 16.30 -6.23
N LEU A 4 -1.01 15.90 -6.24
CA LEU A 4 -2.05 16.45 -7.11
C LEU A 4 -2.94 17.43 -6.35
N SER A 5 -3.48 18.40 -7.07
CA SER A 5 -4.52 19.28 -6.55
C SER A 5 -5.84 18.52 -6.35
N TYR A 6 -6.72 19.09 -5.52
CA TYR A 6 -8.05 18.50 -5.30
C TYR A 6 -8.91 18.50 -6.57
N GLU A 7 -8.76 19.49 -7.45
CA GLU A 7 -9.46 19.53 -8.73
C GLU A 7 -9.00 18.40 -9.66
N GLU A 8 -7.70 18.10 -9.69
CA GLU A 8 -7.18 16.96 -10.45
C GLU A 8 -7.65 15.62 -9.89
N LEU A 9 -7.75 15.50 -8.56
CA LEU A 9 -8.25 14.29 -7.91
C LEU A 9 -9.75 14.07 -8.13
N ASP A 10 -10.54 15.14 -8.10
CA ASP A 10 -11.99 15.09 -8.31
C ASP A 10 -12.36 14.75 -9.78
N ALA A 11 -11.46 15.09 -10.72
CA ALA A 11 -11.60 14.71 -12.12
C ALA A 11 -11.24 13.24 -12.41
N MET A 12 -10.61 12.52 -11.47
CA MET A 12 -10.20 11.12 -11.63
C MET A 12 -11.29 10.16 -11.13
N THR A 13 -11.33 8.95 -11.70
CA THR A 13 -12.07 7.85 -11.07
C THR A 13 -11.39 7.45 -9.77
N PHE A 14 -12.15 6.83 -8.86
CA PHE A 14 -11.62 6.36 -7.57
C PHE A 14 -10.37 5.48 -7.72
N ILE A 15 -10.36 4.59 -8.73
CA ILE A 15 -9.23 3.69 -8.99
C ILE A 15 -8.00 4.48 -9.45
N GLU A 16 -8.18 5.42 -10.37
CA GLU A 16 -7.08 6.27 -10.86
C GLU A 16 -6.48 7.13 -9.74
N ALA A 17 -7.32 7.68 -8.86
CA ALA A 17 -6.87 8.45 -7.71
C ALA A 17 -6.12 7.57 -6.69
N ALA A 18 -6.60 6.35 -6.44
CA ALA A 18 -5.94 5.39 -5.54
C ALA A 18 -4.56 4.96 -6.06
N ASP A 19 -4.42 4.77 -7.38
CA ASP A 19 -3.14 4.44 -8.02
C ASP A 19 -2.08 5.56 -7.89
N LYS A 20 -2.47 6.78 -7.48
CA LYS A 20 -1.52 7.87 -7.22
C LYS A 20 -0.89 7.82 -5.83
N LEU A 21 -1.45 7.04 -4.90
CA LEU A 21 -0.96 6.95 -3.52
C LEU A 21 0.50 6.45 -3.40
N PRO A 22 0.94 5.41 -4.14
CA PRO A 22 2.33 4.93 -4.05
C PRO A 22 3.35 5.98 -4.47
N TYR A 23 3.00 6.84 -5.43
CA TYR A 23 3.90 7.91 -5.90
C TYR A 23 4.08 9.02 -4.86
N ALA A 24 3.04 9.32 -4.08
CA ALA A 24 3.15 10.30 -2.99
C ALA A 24 3.99 9.83 -1.80
N VAL A 25 4.04 8.52 -1.55
CA VAL A 25 4.86 7.94 -0.47
C VAL A 25 6.35 7.96 -0.83
N ASN A 26 6.68 8.00 -2.12
CA ASN A 26 8.08 8.03 -2.58
C ASN A 26 8.67 9.46 -2.63
N ASP A 27 7.90 10.50 -2.35
CA ASP A 27 8.40 11.88 -2.30
C ASP A 27 8.97 12.18 -0.90
N GLU A 28 10.29 12.42 -0.82
CA GLU A 28 11.01 12.70 0.43
C GLU A 28 10.54 13.98 1.15
N SER A 29 9.85 14.88 0.45
CA SER A 29 9.25 16.08 1.06
C SER A 29 7.92 15.80 1.79
N TRP A 30 7.43 14.56 1.68
CA TRP A 30 6.10 14.18 2.13
C TRP A 30 6.12 13.60 3.57
N PHE A 31 5.17 14.02 4.41
CA PHE A 31 5.05 13.60 5.82
C PHE A 31 4.77 12.08 6.02
N MET A 32 4.34 11.38 4.98
CA MET A 32 4.07 9.94 5.08
C MET A 32 5.37 9.18 4.96
N ASP A 33 5.91 8.78 6.10
CA ASP A 33 7.00 7.81 6.15
C ASP A 33 6.53 6.44 5.68
N ASN A 34 7.50 5.62 5.24
CA ASN A 34 7.25 4.20 5.02
C ASN A 34 6.72 3.59 6.33
N LEU A 35 5.58 2.91 6.25
CA LEU A 35 5.09 2.12 7.37
C LEU A 35 6.01 0.90 7.53
N GLU A 36 7.10 1.08 8.27
CA GLU A 36 7.96 -0.03 8.70
C GLU A 36 7.23 -0.83 9.76
N ILE A 37 6.73 -1.99 9.35
CA ILE A 37 6.06 -2.92 10.25
C ILE A 37 7.15 -3.63 11.05
N GLU A 38 7.40 -3.22 12.28
CA GLU A 38 8.39 -3.90 13.15
C GLU A 38 8.01 -5.39 13.35
N SER A 39 6.72 -5.68 13.49
CA SER A 39 6.20 -7.04 13.73
C SER A 39 5.45 -7.61 12.52
N HIS A 40 6.22 -7.97 11.49
CA HIS A 40 5.71 -8.51 10.22
C HIS A 40 4.70 -9.66 10.40
N VAL A 41 4.87 -10.47 11.47
CA VAL A 41 4.00 -11.62 11.76
C VAL A 41 2.56 -11.21 12.07
N TYR A 42 2.36 -10.19 12.92
CA TYR A 42 1.02 -9.74 13.27
C TYR A 42 0.32 -9.07 12.10
N PHE A 43 1.07 -8.29 11.32
CA PHE A 43 0.52 -7.62 10.15
C PHE A 43 0.00 -8.63 9.12
N PHE A 44 0.77 -9.65 8.76
CA PHE A 44 0.27 -10.63 7.79
C PHE A 44 -0.89 -11.44 8.38
N ALA A 45 -0.79 -11.90 9.63
CA ALA A 45 -1.77 -12.84 10.20
C ALA A 45 -3.13 -12.18 10.43
N ILE A 46 -3.15 -10.95 10.98
CA ILE A 46 -4.39 -10.21 11.22
C ILE A 46 -5.02 -9.80 9.89
N THR A 47 -4.21 -9.30 8.96
CA THR A 47 -4.73 -8.85 7.66
C THR A 47 -5.27 -10.02 6.85
N ASP A 48 -4.58 -11.17 6.83
CA ASP A 48 -5.04 -12.41 6.19
C ASP A 48 -6.34 -12.94 6.82
N ALA A 49 -6.45 -12.89 8.15
CA ALA A 49 -7.67 -13.30 8.84
C ALA A 49 -8.87 -12.42 8.47
N ILE A 50 -8.71 -11.10 8.43
CA ILE A 50 -9.77 -10.17 8.00
C ILE A 50 -10.12 -10.41 6.53
N ARG A 51 -9.10 -10.56 5.68
CA ARG A 51 -9.26 -10.76 4.23
C ARG A 51 -10.10 -12.00 3.92
N LYS A 52 -9.85 -13.13 4.60
CA LYS A 52 -10.64 -14.37 4.45
C LYS A 52 -12.11 -14.22 4.85
N VAL A 53 -12.42 -13.32 5.79
CA VAL A 53 -13.81 -13.04 6.17
C VAL A 53 -14.48 -12.14 5.14
N SER A 54 -13.78 -11.11 4.66
CA SER A 54 -14.32 -10.13 3.72
C SER A 54 -14.42 -10.65 2.28
N ASP A 55 -13.43 -11.42 1.83
CA ASP A 55 -13.39 -12.06 0.52
C ASP A 55 -12.97 -13.54 0.66
N PRO A 56 -13.95 -14.43 0.94
CA PRO A 56 -13.68 -15.87 1.05
C PRO A 56 -13.24 -16.54 -0.26
N GLN A 57 -13.36 -15.85 -1.39
CA GLN A 57 -12.91 -16.34 -2.71
C GLN A 57 -11.51 -15.84 -3.07
N ASP A 58 -10.90 -15.01 -2.21
CA ASP A 58 -9.54 -14.54 -2.44
C ASP A 58 -8.57 -15.74 -2.41
N THR A 59 -7.91 -15.95 -3.55
CA THR A 59 -6.88 -16.99 -3.73
C THR A 59 -5.47 -16.38 -3.66
N CYS A 60 -5.37 -15.07 -3.46
CA CYS A 60 -4.09 -14.38 -3.38
C CYS A 60 -3.38 -14.79 -2.09
N THR A 61 -2.30 -15.55 -2.25
CA THR A 61 -1.43 -15.93 -1.14
C THR A 61 -0.33 -14.89 -1.01
N TYR A 62 -0.18 -14.32 0.18
CA TYR A 62 0.96 -13.45 0.48
C TYR A 62 2.25 -14.27 0.38
N SER A 63 3.00 -14.10 -0.70
CA SER A 63 4.37 -14.57 -0.82
C SER A 63 5.28 -13.39 -0.45
N GLY A 64 5.68 -13.35 0.83
CA GLY A 64 6.63 -12.35 1.32
C GLY A 64 8.02 -12.61 0.74
N ASN A 65 8.25 -12.30 -0.52
CA ASN A 65 9.62 -12.12 -1.00
C ASN A 65 10.11 -10.82 -0.40
N ARG A 66 10.96 -10.96 0.64
CA ARG A 66 11.80 -9.89 1.12
C ARG A 66 12.61 -9.42 -0.08
N SER A 67 12.22 -8.30 -0.70
CA SER A 67 13.10 -7.62 -1.63
C SER A 67 14.21 -7.02 -0.77
N THR A 68 15.24 -7.83 -0.50
CA THR A 68 16.53 -7.30 -0.10
C THR A 68 16.98 -6.46 -1.29
N LYS A 69 16.91 -5.13 -1.15
CA LYS A 69 17.72 -4.25 -1.98
C LYS A 69 19.17 -4.66 -1.71
N GLU A 70 19.71 -5.56 -2.52
CA GLU A 70 21.16 -5.68 -2.65
C GLU A 70 21.60 -4.35 -3.25
N THR A 71 22.37 -3.62 -2.46
CA THR A 71 23.06 -2.42 -2.90
C THR A 71 24.30 -2.91 -3.63
N GLU A 72 24.31 -2.81 -4.95
CA GLU A 72 25.54 -2.72 -5.75
C GLU A 72 25.41 -1.53 -6.71
#